data_AF-A0A937WEL4-F1
#
_entry.id   AF-A0A937WEL4-F1
#
_cell.length_a   1.000
_cell.length_b   1.000
_cell.length_c   1.000
_cell.angle_alpha   90.00
_cell.angle_beta   90.00
_cell.angle_gamma   90.00
#
_symmetry.space_group_name_H-M   'P 1'
#
loop_
_entity.id
_entity.type
_entity.pdbx_description
1 polymer ?
#
loop_
_entity_poly.entity_id
_entity_poly.type
_entity_poly.pdbx_seq_one_letter_code
_entity_poly.pdbx_strand_id
1 'polypeptide(L)'
;MKIYEDAVSYVRKNPERFFRMGSPDAIELATHVLGDALISGAKETCTLRLGDWWIVGGDVDWLTNHKQYTIHELFGRIVALPEAGPNSMRAEILLTAFTEAVITVAGDDCLTIKGDVPKDAEIWHLMKSLTPLKRLVAFQLNSHDALPLKHTGGRVKEGSKEQRLKSRNQTFL
;
A
#
# COMPACT_ATOMS: atom_id res chain seq x y z
N MET A 1 -23.30 -14.54 -26.34
CA MET A 1 -22.41 -13.42 -26.00
C MET A 1 -21.51 -13.86 -24.86
N LYS A 2 -20.23 -14.14 -25.10
CA LYS A 2 -19.28 -14.44 -24.01
C LYS A 2 -18.95 -13.12 -23.32
N ILE A 3 -19.37 -12.94 -22.08
CA ILE A 3 -18.92 -11.83 -21.25
C ILE A 3 -17.47 -12.18 -20.88
N TYR A 4 -16.51 -11.49 -21.47
CA TYR A 4 -15.14 -11.56 -20.99
C TYR A 4 -15.10 -10.90 -19.61
N GLU A 5 -14.53 -11.59 -18.64
CA GLU A 5 -14.30 -11.03 -17.31
C GLU A 5 -13.35 -9.83 -17.41
N ASP A 6 -13.72 -8.71 -16.79
CA ASP A 6 -12.87 -7.53 -16.74
C ASP A 6 -11.63 -7.79 -15.86
N ALA A 7 -10.52 -7.10 -16.16
CA ALA A 7 -9.25 -7.34 -15.50
C ALA A 7 -9.30 -7.14 -13.98
N VAL A 8 -10.09 -6.16 -13.51
CA VAL A 8 -10.24 -5.87 -12.09
C VAL A 8 -10.95 -7.04 -11.38
N SER A 9 -12.00 -7.59 -12.01
CA SER A 9 -12.69 -8.79 -11.51
C SER A 9 -11.77 -10.02 -11.47
N TYR A 10 -10.94 -10.22 -12.51
CA TYR A 10 -9.94 -11.30 -12.50
C TYR A 10 -8.95 -11.15 -11.35
N VAL A 11 -8.39 -9.95 -11.16
CA VAL A 11 -7.45 -9.67 -10.07
C VAL A 11 -8.10 -9.95 -8.71
N ARG A 12 -9.34 -9.45 -8.51
CA ARG A 12 -10.10 -9.65 -7.26
C ARG A 12 -10.35 -11.11 -6.93
N LYS A 13 -10.58 -11.97 -7.93
CA LYS A 13 -10.84 -13.41 -7.73
C LYS A 13 -9.59 -14.24 -7.45
N ASN A 14 -8.39 -13.69 -7.69
CA ASN A 14 -7.13 -14.43 -7.55
C ASN A 14 -6.12 -13.66 -6.66
N PRO A 15 -6.49 -13.22 -5.44
CA PRO A 15 -5.62 -12.40 -4.59
C PRO A 15 -4.29 -13.09 -4.24
N GLU A 16 -4.26 -14.41 -4.16
CA GLU A 16 -3.05 -15.21 -3.90
C GLU A 16 -1.97 -15.12 -4.96
N ARG A 17 -2.30 -14.60 -6.15
CA ARG A 17 -1.31 -14.30 -7.19
C ARG A 17 -0.59 -12.99 -6.95
N PHE A 18 -1.15 -12.13 -6.11
CA PHE A 18 -0.69 -10.74 -5.94
C PHE A 18 -0.20 -10.45 -4.52
N PHE A 19 -0.71 -11.15 -3.51
CA PHE A 19 -0.36 -10.95 -2.11
C PHE A 19 0.31 -12.17 -1.50
N ARG A 20 1.35 -11.96 -0.70
CA ARG A 20 2.11 -13.04 -0.05
C ARG A 20 1.25 -13.89 0.88
N MET A 21 0.29 -13.26 1.57
CA MET A 21 -0.59 -13.92 2.52
C MET A 21 -1.89 -14.42 1.90
N GLY A 22 -2.07 -14.30 0.59
CA GLY A 22 -3.30 -14.70 -0.10
C GLY A 22 -4.47 -13.74 0.06
N SER A 23 -4.29 -12.63 0.78
CA SER A 23 -5.32 -11.63 1.05
C SER A 23 -4.75 -10.21 0.96
N PRO A 24 -5.55 -9.21 0.56
CA PRO A 24 -5.12 -7.82 0.53
C PRO A 24 -4.70 -7.32 1.92
N ASP A 25 -3.59 -6.61 1.96
CA ASP A 25 -3.12 -5.89 3.13
C ASP A 25 -2.73 -4.46 2.73
N ALA A 26 -3.05 -3.48 3.58
CA ALA A 26 -2.86 -2.08 3.22
C ALA A 26 -1.38 -1.70 3.13
N ILE A 27 -0.52 -2.31 3.96
CA ILE A 27 0.92 -2.06 3.93
C ILE A 27 1.52 -2.70 2.68
N GLU A 28 1.10 -3.93 2.35
CA GLU A 28 1.53 -4.60 1.11
C GLU A 28 1.09 -3.82 -0.14
N LEU A 29 -0.16 -3.35 -0.20
CA LEU A 29 -0.66 -2.47 -1.27
C LEU A 29 0.16 -1.17 -1.38
N ALA A 30 0.40 -0.48 -0.26
CA ALA A 30 1.22 0.73 -0.26
C ALA A 30 2.65 0.44 -0.73
N THR A 31 3.21 -0.71 -0.34
CA THR A 31 4.55 -1.15 -0.76
C THR A 31 4.62 -1.43 -2.26
N HIS A 32 3.60 -2.04 -2.84
CA HIS A 32 3.53 -2.26 -4.29
C HIS A 32 3.54 -0.93 -5.06
N VAL A 33 2.69 0.02 -4.66
CA VAL A 33 2.61 1.35 -5.32
C VAL A 33 3.90 2.14 -5.12
N LEU A 34 4.50 2.07 -3.92
CA LEU A 34 5.78 2.68 -3.64
C LEU A 34 6.90 2.07 -4.51
N GLY A 35 6.88 0.75 -4.71
CA GLY A 35 7.79 0.04 -5.59
C GLY A 35 7.73 0.58 -7.02
N ASP A 36 6.53 0.77 -7.56
CA ASP A 36 6.35 1.32 -8.90
C ASP A 36 6.90 2.75 -9.03
N ALA A 37 6.69 3.60 -8.01
CA ALA A 37 7.26 4.94 -7.98
C ALA A 37 8.79 4.91 -8.00
N LEU A 38 9.41 4.07 -7.16
CA LEU A 38 10.87 3.91 -7.07
C LEU A 38 11.46 3.37 -8.38
N ILE A 39 10.84 2.35 -8.98
CA ILE A 39 11.26 1.76 -10.26
C ILE A 39 11.16 2.79 -11.39
N SER A 40 10.17 3.68 -11.31
CA SER A 40 9.98 4.80 -12.24
C SER A 40 10.92 5.98 -11.99
N GLY A 41 11.87 5.84 -11.06
CA GLY A 41 12.93 6.81 -10.80
C GLY A 41 12.66 7.81 -9.69
N ALA A 42 11.63 7.59 -8.85
CA ALA A 42 11.44 8.41 -7.65
C ALA A 42 12.65 8.30 -6.72
N LYS A 43 13.11 9.44 -6.19
CA LYS A 43 14.21 9.49 -5.22
C LYS A 43 13.72 9.90 -3.84
N GLU A 44 12.73 10.77 -3.81
CA GLU A 44 12.02 11.15 -2.60
C GLU A 44 10.62 10.56 -2.66
N THR A 45 10.27 9.81 -1.62
CA THR A 45 8.97 9.14 -1.52
C THR A 45 8.42 9.27 -0.11
N CYS A 46 7.10 9.26 0.02
CA CYS A 46 6.45 9.15 1.32
C CYS A 46 5.42 8.02 1.35
N THR A 47 5.24 7.46 2.55
CA THR A 47 4.05 6.68 2.88
C THR A 47 3.47 7.23 4.16
N LEU A 48 2.24 7.73 4.10
CA LEU A 48 1.56 8.39 5.21
C LEU A 48 0.20 7.75 5.44
N ARG A 49 -0.34 7.94 6.65
CA ARG A 49 -1.68 7.52 7.01
C ARG A 49 -2.46 8.70 7.59
N LEU A 50 -3.66 8.94 7.08
CA LEU A 50 -4.62 9.90 7.61
C LEU A 50 -5.96 9.18 7.85
N GLY A 51 -6.25 8.84 9.10
CA GLY A 51 -7.40 7.99 9.44
C GLY A 51 -7.32 6.64 8.71
N ASP A 52 -8.30 6.39 7.82
CA ASP A 52 -8.38 5.17 7.01
C ASP A 52 -7.70 5.29 5.64
N TRP A 53 -7.15 6.46 5.31
CA TRP A 53 -6.42 6.68 4.08
C TRP A 53 -4.95 6.30 4.23
N TRP A 54 -4.48 5.49 3.30
CA TRP A 54 -3.06 5.31 3.01
C TRP A 54 -2.68 6.21 1.84
N ILE A 55 -1.56 6.92 1.96
CA ILE A 55 -1.07 7.85 0.95
C ILE A 55 0.33 7.42 0.56
N VAL A 56 0.57 7.22 -0.73
CA VAL A 56 1.89 6.99 -1.32
C VAL A 56 2.19 8.15 -2.25
N GLY A 57 3.38 8.73 -2.12
CA GLY A 57 3.79 9.85 -2.95
C GLY A 57 5.25 9.75 -3.38
N GLY A 58 5.58 10.42 -4.48
CA GLY A 58 6.90 10.45 -5.09
C GLY A 58 7.21 11.79 -5.78
N ASP A 59 8.48 12.14 -5.86
CA ASP A 59 9.02 13.34 -6.54
C ASP A 59 9.03 13.27 -8.07
N VAL A 60 8.55 12.17 -8.63
CA VAL A 60 8.29 11.98 -10.06
C VAL A 60 6.82 11.62 -10.28
N ASP A 61 6.29 11.99 -11.44
CA ASP A 61 4.97 11.51 -11.84
C ASP A 61 5.06 10.18 -12.59
N TRP A 62 5.14 9.08 -11.83
CA TRP A 62 5.27 7.75 -12.40
C TRP A 62 4.03 7.28 -13.18
N LEU A 63 2.86 7.91 -12.96
CA LEU A 63 1.65 7.54 -13.68
C LEU A 63 1.67 8.06 -15.12
N THR A 64 2.29 9.20 -15.39
CA THR A 64 2.31 9.82 -16.74
C THR A 64 3.58 9.57 -17.52
N ASN A 65 4.61 8.98 -16.92
CA ASN A 65 5.83 8.55 -17.61
C ASN A 65 5.55 7.57 -18.78
N HIS A 66 4.42 6.85 -18.74
CA HIS A 66 4.02 5.90 -19.78
C HIS A 66 2.90 6.48 -20.67
N LYS A 67 3.28 7.21 -21.72
CA LYS A 67 2.35 7.87 -22.67
C LYS A 67 1.38 6.93 -23.40
N GLN A 68 1.57 5.62 -23.29
CA GLN A 68 0.73 4.59 -23.92
C GLN A 68 -0.58 4.33 -23.18
N TYR A 69 -0.67 4.74 -21.91
CA TYR A 69 -1.80 4.43 -21.03
C TYR A 69 -2.34 5.71 -20.41
N THR A 70 -3.66 5.88 -20.43
CA THR A 70 -4.34 6.89 -19.61
C THR A 70 -4.31 6.47 -18.14
N ILE A 71 -4.48 7.44 -17.22
CA ILE A 71 -4.53 7.12 -15.78
C ILE A 71 -5.61 6.08 -15.49
N HIS A 72 -6.84 6.24 -16.00
CA HIS A 72 -7.92 5.26 -15.78
C HIS A 72 -7.56 3.86 -16.27
N GLU A 73 -6.85 3.74 -17.39
CA GLU A 73 -6.41 2.46 -17.89
C GLU A 73 -5.39 1.80 -16.97
N LEU A 74 -4.44 2.55 -16.40
CA LEU A 74 -3.45 2.03 -15.44
C LEU A 74 -4.12 1.40 -14.21
N PHE A 75 -5.21 2.00 -13.75
CA PHE A 75 -6.01 1.50 -12.64
C PHE A 75 -7.06 0.46 -13.08
N GLY A 76 -7.30 0.28 -14.37
CA GLY A 76 -8.38 -0.57 -14.90
C GLY A 76 -7.93 -1.84 -15.62
N ARG A 77 -6.63 -2.00 -15.91
CA ARG A 77 -6.09 -3.19 -16.60
C ARG A 77 -4.74 -3.63 -16.04
N ILE A 78 -4.40 -4.89 -16.30
CA ILE A 78 -3.06 -5.40 -16.02
C ILE A 78 -2.11 -4.76 -17.04
N VAL A 79 -1.22 -3.90 -16.55
CA VAL A 79 -0.19 -3.23 -17.36
C VAL A 79 1.17 -3.80 -16.97
N ALA A 80 1.91 -4.33 -17.95
CA ALA A 80 3.24 -4.89 -17.70
C ALA A 80 4.22 -3.80 -17.22
N LEU A 81 5.11 -4.18 -16.30
CA LEU A 81 6.20 -3.34 -15.80
C LEU A 81 7.52 -4.09 -15.99
N PRO A 82 8.06 -4.16 -17.22
CA PRO A 82 9.24 -4.98 -17.52
C PRO A 82 10.49 -4.56 -16.72
N GLU A 83 10.57 -3.30 -16.31
CA GLU A 83 11.65 -2.75 -15.48
C GLU A 83 11.70 -3.38 -14.09
N ALA A 84 10.57 -3.90 -13.61
CA ALA A 84 10.44 -4.61 -12.33
C ALA A 84 10.73 -6.12 -12.45
N GLY A 85 11.13 -6.61 -13.64
CA GLY A 85 11.48 -8.00 -13.88
C GLY A 85 10.43 -8.83 -14.64
N PRO A 86 10.72 -10.12 -14.87
CA PRO A 86 9.84 -11.01 -15.62
C PRO A 86 8.49 -11.19 -14.92
N ASN A 87 7.39 -11.13 -15.71
CA ASN A 87 6.01 -11.24 -15.22
C ASN A 87 5.59 -10.15 -14.21
N SER A 88 6.33 -9.05 -14.13
CA SER A 88 5.96 -7.92 -13.29
C SER A 88 4.91 -7.04 -13.98
N MET A 89 4.03 -6.46 -13.16
CA MET A 89 2.97 -5.57 -13.58
C MET A 89 2.90 -4.36 -12.65
N ARG A 90 2.21 -3.31 -13.08
CA ARG A 90 1.95 -2.15 -12.23
C ARG A 90 0.88 -2.45 -11.18
N ALA A 91 1.07 -1.85 -10.02
CA ALA A 91 0.29 -2.06 -8.81
C ALA A 91 -1.06 -1.31 -8.82
N GLU A 92 -1.28 -0.33 -9.70
CA GLU A 92 -2.49 0.50 -9.67
C GLU A 92 -3.79 -0.29 -9.79
N ILE A 93 -3.82 -1.37 -10.59
CA ILE A 93 -4.98 -2.26 -10.68
C ILE A 93 -5.28 -2.97 -9.36
N LEU A 94 -4.28 -3.21 -8.51
CA LEU A 94 -4.51 -3.82 -7.19
C LEU A 94 -5.34 -2.88 -6.31
N LEU A 95 -5.13 -1.57 -6.42
CA LEU A 95 -5.90 -0.60 -5.67
C LEU A 95 -7.38 -0.66 -6.07
N THR A 96 -7.72 -0.61 -7.35
CA THR A 96 -9.13 -0.68 -7.76
C THR A 96 -9.78 -2.04 -7.47
N ALA A 97 -9.00 -3.12 -7.51
CA ALA A 97 -9.47 -4.46 -7.18
C ALA A 97 -9.88 -4.57 -5.71
N PHE A 98 -9.07 -4.05 -4.79
CA PHE A 98 -9.16 -4.42 -3.36
C PHE A 98 -9.50 -3.27 -2.40
N THR A 99 -9.54 -2.02 -2.83
CA THR A 99 -9.82 -0.87 -1.94
C THR A 99 -11.19 -0.27 -2.22
N GLU A 100 -11.82 0.42 -1.27
CA GLU A 100 -13.12 1.06 -1.46
C GLU A 100 -13.05 2.33 -2.29
N ALA A 101 -12.02 3.13 -2.01
CA ALA A 101 -11.80 4.40 -2.66
C ALA A 101 -10.32 4.54 -3.06
N VAL A 102 -10.11 5.17 -4.21
CA VAL A 102 -8.78 5.48 -4.76
C VAL A 102 -8.83 6.87 -5.37
N ILE A 103 -7.90 7.72 -4.97
CA ILE A 103 -7.73 9.07 -5.50
C ILE A 103 -6.27 9.33 -5.84
N THR A 104 -6.02 10.26 -6.75
CA THR A 104 -4.67 10.70 -7.11
C THR A 104 -4.58 12.21 -7.30
N VAL A 105 -3.41 12.76 -6.97
CA VAL A 105 -3.07 14.17 -7.16
C VAL A 105 -1.75 14.29 -7.91
N ALA A 106 -1.68 15.19 -8.89
CA ALA A 106 -0.43 15.72 -9.43
C ALA A 106 -0.58 17.21 -9.73
N GLY A 107 0.18 18.05 -9.01
CA GLY A 107 -0.03 19.50 -9.05
C GLY A 107 -1.48 19.84 -8.69
N ASP A 108 -2.16 20.56 -9.58
CA ASP A 108 -3.56 20.94 -9.41
C ASP A 108 -4.56 19.84 -9.84
N ASP A 109 -4.10 18.83 -10.56
CA ASP A 109 -4.94 17.75 -11.08
C ASP A 109 -5.31 16.77 -9.97
N CYS A 110 -6.58 16.79 -9.57
CA CYS A 110 -7.17 15.87 -8.60
C CYS A 110 -8.15 14.96 -9.30
N LEU A 111 -7.95 13.65 -9.15
CA LEU A 111 -8.78 12.65 -9.83
C LEU A 111 -9.23 11.58 -8.84
N THR A 112 -10.54 11.35 -8.81
CA THR A 112 -11.13 10.16 -8.19
C THR A 112 -11.10 9.02 -9.20
N ILE A 113 -10.44 7.92 -8.83
CA ILE A 113 -10.33 6.71 -9.65
C ILE A 113 -11.45 5.73 -9.30
N LYS A 114 -11.69 5.55 -8.00
CA LYS A 114 -12.71 4.64 -7.45
C LYS A 114 -13.32 5.25 -6.19
N GLY A 115 -14.59 4.94 -5.95
CA GLY A 115 -15.34 5.41 -4.80
C GLY A 115 -15.95 6.79 -5.02
N ASP A 116 -16.68 7.27 -4.02
CA ASP A 116 -17.23 8.62 -3.98
C ASP A 116 -16.53 9.39 -2.86
N VAL A 117 -15.65 10.32 -3.24
CA VAL A 117 -14.85 11.10 -2.30
C VAL A 117 -15.25 12.57 -2.44
N PRO A 118 -15.87 13.17 -1.42
CA PRO A 118 -16.27 14.58 -1.45
C PRO A 118 -15.09 15.50 -1.79
N LYS A 119 -15.32 16.52 -2.60
CA LYS A 119 -14.26 17.44 -3.07
C LYS A 119 -13.66 18.30 -1.95
N ASP A 120 -14.39 18.46 -0.85
CA ASP A 120 -14.01 19.17 0.36
C ASP A 120 -13.44 18.25 1.45
N ALA A 121 -13.27 16.96 1.16
CA ALA A 121 -12.65 16.03 2.10
C ALA A 121 -11.22 16.45 2.44
N GLU A 122 -10.85 16.36 3.72
CA GLU A 122 -9.54 16.75 4.27
C GLU A 122 -8.36 16.11 3.52
N ILE A 123 -8.54 14.87 3.04
CA ILE A 123 -7.52 14.14 2.29
C ILE A 123 -7.02 14.90 1.05
N TRP A 124 -7.89 15.63 0.35
CA TRP A 124 -7.49 16.43 -0.82
C TRP A 124 -6.57 17.59 -0.42
N HIS A 125 -6.88 18.24 0.70
CA HIS A 125 -6.06 19.34 1.22
C HIS A 125 -4.70 18.85 1.70
N LEU A 126 -4.67 17.72 2.42
CA LEU A 126 -3.42 17.10 2.83
C LEU A 126 -2.56 16.75 1.60
N MET A 127 -3.10 16.00 0.63
CA MET A 127 -2.32 15.57 -0.54
C MET A 127 -1.74 16.76 -1.33
N LYS A 128 -2.47 17.86 -1.47
CA LYS A 128 -1.98 19.08 -2.12
C LYS A 128 -0.88 19.81 -1.33
N SER A 129 -0.87 19.67 0.00
CA SER A 129 0.14 20.29 0.85
C SER A 129 1.47 19.54 0.88
N LEU A 130 1.52 18.30 0.37
CA LEU A 130 2.71 17.44 0.40
C LEU A 130 3.71 17.78 -0.71
N THR A 131 4.20 19.02 -0.72
CA THR A 131 5.33 19.43 -1.55
C THR A 131 6.65 18.87 -0.99
N PRO A 132 7.64 18.48 -1.82
CA PRO A 132 7.75 18.69 -3.27
C PRO A 132 7.25 17.53 -4.15
N LEU A 133 6.37 16.66 -3.64
CA LEU A 133 5.95 15.46 -4.36
C LEU A 133 5.13 15.79 -5.61
N LYS A 134 5.43 15.11 -6.73
CA LYS A 134 4.78 15.37 -8.03
C LYS A 134 3.58 14.49 -8.29
N ARG A 135 3.56 13.28 -7.70
CA ARG A 135 2.43 12.37 -7.79
C ARG A 135 2.16 11.78 -6.43
N LEU A 136 0.89 11.79 -6.06
CA LEU A 136 0.36 11.12 -4.90
C LEU A 136 -0.80 10.22 -5.30
N VAL A 137 -0.89 9.07 -4.67
CA VAL A 137 -2.01 8.13 -4.77
C VAL A 137 -2.45 7.83 -3.35
N ALA A 138 -3.74 7.97 -3.06
CA ALA A 138 -4.31 7.60 -1.78
C ALA A 138 -5.44 6.60 -1.95
N PHE A 139 -5.57 5.69 -0.98
CA PHE A 139 -6.58 4.64 -1.00
C PHE A 139 -7.10 4.28 0.39
N GLN A 140 -8.31 3.71 0.44
CA GLN A 140 -8.93 3.17 1.66
C GLN A 140 -9.16 1.68 1.52
N LEU A 141 -8.50 0.87 2.34
CA LEU A 141 -8.78 -0.57 2.41
C LEU A 141 -9.94 -0.83 3.39
N ASN A 142 -10.90 -1.67 3.01
CA ASN A 142 -11.95 -2.12 3.92
C ASN A 142 -11.35 -2.72 5.20
N SER A 143 -11.81 -2.26 6.36
CA SER A 143 -11.46 -2.90 7.64
C SER A 143 -12.07 -4.30 7.78
N HIS A 144 -13.05 -4.68 6.95
CA HIS A 144 -13.65 -6.01 6.94
C HIS A 144 -12.86 -7.07 6.14
N ASP A 145 -11.99 -6.64 5.20
CA ASP A 145 -11.17 -7.53 4.38
C ASP A 145 -9.76 -7.72 4.94
N ALA A 146 -9.35 -6.87 5.88
CA ALA A 146 -8.15 -7.06 6.69
C ALA A 146 -8.43 -8.14 7.74
N LEU A 147 -7.74 -9.28 7.66
CA LEU A 147 -7.76 -10.27 8.74
C LEU A 147 -7.45 -9.56 10.07
N PRO A 148 -8.16 -9.86 11.17
CA PRO A 148 -7.81 -9.32 12.47
C PRO A 148 -6.36 -9.71 12.74
N LEU A 149 -5.51 -8.70 12.98
CA LEU A 149 -4.15 -8.92 13.45
C LEU A 149 -4.23 -9.83 14.67
N LYS A 150 -3.88 -11.11 14.50
CA LYS A 150 -3.60 -11.96 15.64
C LYS A 150 -2.38 -11.35 16.29
N HIS A 151 -2.59 -10.60 17.36
CA HIS A 151 -1.52 -10.26 18.29
C HIS A 151 -0.89 -11.58 18.72
N THR A 152 0.22 -11.95 18.08
CA THR A 152 1.16 -12.90 18.66
C THR A 152 1.75 -12.17 19.85
N GLY A 153 1.09 -12.34 21.00
CA GLY A 153 1.55 -11.91 22.29
C GLY A 153 2.87 -12.62 22.59
N GLY A 154 3.96 -12.02 22.10
CA GLY A 154 5.30 -12.28 22.60
C GLY A 154 5.35 -11.78 24.04
N ARG A 155 4.98 -12.68 24.96
CA ARG A 155 5.15 -12.50 26.39
C ARG A 155 6.66 -12.44 26.64
N VAL A 156 7.23 -11.24 26.61
CA VAL A 156 8.54 -10.98 27.18
C VAL A 156 8.41 -11.31 28.66
N LYS A 157 8.98 -12.45 29.07
CA LYS A 157 9.16 -12.75 30.48
C LYS A 157 10.19 -11.75 31.00
N GLU A 158 9.72 -10.72 31.69
CA GLU A 158 10.56 -9.96 32.61
C GLU A 158 11.07 -10.94 33.67
N GLY A 159 12.30 -11.41 33.47
CA GLY A 159 13.04 -12.17 34.45
C GLY A 159 13.44 -11.23 35.58
N SER A 160 12.66 -11.28 36.65
CA SER A 160 12.88 -10.65 37.95
C SER A 160 14.35 -10.77 38.37
N LYS A 161 15.07 -9.64 38.36
CA LYS A 161 16.30 -9.44 39.13
C LYS A 161 15.90 -9.27 40.59
N GLU A 162 15.78 -10.36 41.33
CA GLU A 162 15.96 -10.31 42.78
C GLU A 162 16.10 -11.72 43.34
N GLN A 163 16.99 -11.87 44.32
CA GLN A 163 17.25 -13.07 45.13
C GLN A 163 18.14 -14.16 44.50
N ARG A 164 19.45 -13.95 44.60
CA ARG A 164 20.41 -15.00 45.00
C ARG A 164 21.71 -14.38 45.52
N LEU A 165 21.61 -13.70 46.66
CA LEU A 165 22.74 -13.47 47.55
C LEU A 165 22.36 -14.00 48.93
N LYS A 166 22.55 -15.30 49.12
CA LYS A 166 22.69 -16.03 50.40
C LYS A 166 22.95 -17.49 50.04
N SER A 167 23.74 -18.15 50.88
CA SER A 167 24.15 -19.57 50.82
C SER A 167 25.19 -19.96 49.74
N ARG A 168 26.46 -19.64 49.99
CA ARG A 168 27.60 -20.58 49.83
C ARG A 168 28.85 -20.04 50.53
N ASN A 169 28.79 -19.96 51.86
CA ASN A 169 29.95 -20.06 52.73
C ASN A 169 29.69 -21.27 53.63
N GLN A 170 30.22 -22.43 53.26
CA GLN A 170 30.55 -23.55 54.15
C GLN A 170 31.35 -24.59 53.35
N THR A 171 32.66 -24.56 53.58
CA THR A 171 33.54 -25.68 53.92
C THR A 171 33.53 -26.91 53.00
N PHE A 172 34.63 -27.12 52.27
CA PHE A 172 35.31 -28.41 52.21
C PHE A 172 36.83 -28.17 52.13
N LEU A 173 37.50 -28.70 53.16
CA LEU A 173 38.90 -29.11 53.34
C LEU A 173 40.00 -28.47 52.48
#